data_AF-A0A3N7D2E9-F1
#
_entry.id   AF-A0A3N7D2E9-F1
#
_cell.length_a   1.000
_cell.length_b   1.000
_cell.length_c   1.000
_cell.angle_alpha   90.00
_cell.angle_beta   90.00
_cell.angle_gamma   90.00
#
_symmetry.space_group_name_H-M   'P 1'
#
loop_
_entity.id
_entity.type
_entity.pdbx_description
1 polymer ?
#
loop_
_entity_poly.entity_id
_entity_poly.type
_entity_poly.pdbx_seq_one_letter_code
_entity_poly.pdbx_strand_id
1 'polypeptide(L)' 'MPEIIVGAVVLGLLLSPQLLAGFLAKRTGRKFWFWFFISFLIPVISLIILIFLEDKNPATTGYKLAAHVDKDKELAS' A
#
# COMPACT_ATOMS: atom_id res chain seq x y z
N MET A 1 -26.86 -7.76 -13.36
CA MET A 1 -25.65 -6.92 -13.52
C MET A 1 -24.47 -7.68 -12.95
N PRO A 2 -23.71 -8.41 -13.79
CA PRO A 2 -22.58 -9.26 -13.36
C PRO A 2 -21.50 -8.51 -12.57
N GLU A 3 -21.41 -7.20 -12.72
CA GLU A 3 -20.50 -6.29 -12.03
C GLU A 3 -20.67 -6.32 -10.51
N ILE A 4 -21.90 -6.49 -10.02
CA ILE A 4 -22.18 -6.57 -8.58
C ILE A 4 -21.63 -7.89 -8.00
N ILE A 5 -21.75 -8.97 -8.75
CA ILE A 5 -21.25 -10.30 -8.34
C ILE A 5 -19.72 -10.28 -8.32
N VAL A 6 -19.10 -9.74 -9.37
CA VAL A 6 -17.64 -9.57 -9.43
C VAL A 6 -17.15 -8.66 -8.30
N GLY A 7 -17.84 -7.53 -8.06
CA GLY A 7 -17.52 -6.62 -6.96
C GLY A 7 -17.60 -7.29 -5.59
N ALA A 8 -18.64 -8.09 -5.34
CA ALA A 8 -18.80 -8.83 -4.08
C ALA A 8 -17.71 -9.88 -3.89
N VAL A 9 -17.31 -10.60 -4.94
CA VAL A 9 -16.22 -11.59 -4.88
C VAL A 9 -14.88 -10.90 -4.59
N VAL A 10 -14.58 -9.80 -5.28
CA VAL A 10 -13.32 -9.05 -5.06
C VAL A 10 -13.27 -8.45 -3.65
N LEU A 11 -14.37 -7.85 -3.17
CA LEU A 11 -14.48 -7.37 -1.80
C LEU A 11 -14.31 -8.49 -0.77
N GLY A 12 -14.96 -9.63 -1.01
CA GLY A 12 -14.82 -10.82 -0.16
C GLY A 12 -13.38 -11.31 -0.12
N LEU A 13 -12.69 -11.36 -1.25
CA LEU A 13 -11.29 -11.77 -1.33
C LEU A 13 -10.37 -10.78 -0.59
N LEU A 14 -10.58 -9.48 -0.79
CA LEU A 14 -9.81 -8.40 -0.15
C LEU A 14 -9.99 -8.33 1.38
N LEU A 15 -11.18 -8.66 1.87
CA LEU A 15 -11.52 -8.67 3.30
C LEU A 15 -11.28 -10.02 3.97
N SER A 16 -11.15 -11.10 3.18
CA SER A 16 -10.95 -12.46 3.69
C SER A 16 -9.72 -12.60 4.59
N PRO A 17 -8.52 -12.07 4.30
CA PRO A 17 -7.36 -12.29 5.17
C PRO A 17 -7.51 -11.62 6.55
N GLN A 18 -8.13 -10.46 6.63
CA GLN A 18 -8.35 -9.71 7.87
C GLN A 18 -9.41 -10.41 8.73
N LEU A 19 -10.49 -10.88 8.11
CA LEU A 19 -11.53 -11.65 8.78
C LEU A 19 -11.01 -13.02 9.24
N LEU A 20 -10.21 -13.71 8.42
CA LEU A 20 -9.55 -14.97 8.77
C LEU A 20 -8.59 -14.79 9.94
N ALA A 21 -7.77 -13.74 9.94
CA ALA A 21 -6.85 -13.45 11.03
C ALA A 21 -7.60 -13.21 12.35
N GLY A 22 -8.67 -12.42 12.33
CA GLY A 22 -9.54 -12.22 13.49
C GLY A 22 -10.21 -13.52 13.95
N PHE A 23 -10.80 -14.27 13.02
CA PHE A 23 -11.49 -15.53 13.32
C PHE A 23 -10.55 -16.59 13.92
N LEU A 24 -9.36 -16.74 13.35
CA LEU A 24 -8.33 -17.64 13.85
C LEU A 24 -7.86 -17.20 15.25
N ALA A 25 -7.62 -15.91 15.48
CA ALA A 25 -7.25 -15.42 16.80
C ALA A 25 -8.30 -15.76 17.86
N LYS A 26 -9.59 -15.60 17.54
CA LYS A 26 -10.70 -15.98 18.44
C LYS A 26 -10.71 -17.49 18.73
N ARG A 27 -10.43 -18.33 17.72
CA ARG A 27 -10.32 -19.80 17.88
C ARG A 27 -9.12 -20.22 18.73
N THR A 28 -8.01 -19.48 18.67
CA THR A 28 -6.78 -19.77 19.44
C THR A 28 -6.77 -19.14 20.84
N GLY A 29 -7.90 -18.58 21.30
CA GLY A 29 -7.99 -17.93 22.62
C GLY A 29 -7.28 -16.57 22.70
N ARG A 30 -6.90 -15.97 21.57
CA ARG A 30 -6.27 -14.66 21.47
C ARG A 30 -7.30 -13.56 21.22
N LYS A 31 -6.97 -12.31 21.54
CA LYS A 31 -7.84 -11.14 21.40
C LYS A 31 -8.16 -10.89 19.91
N PHE A 32 -9.40 -11.16 19.48
CA PHE A 32 -9.88 -10.94 18.11
C PHE A 32 -9.50 -9.55 17.58
N TRP A 33 -9.86 -8.51 18.33
CA TRP A 33 -9.64 -7.12 17.96
C TRP A 33 -8.16 -6.76 17.79
N PHE A 34 -7.29 -7.31 18.64
CA PHE A 34 -5.85 -7.08 18.55
C PHE A 34 -5.28 -7.66 17.25
N TRP A 35 -5.64 -8.91 16.93
CA TRP A 35 -5.14 -9.59 15.73
C TRP A 35 -5.76 -9.03 14.44
N PHE A 36 -7.03 -8.62 14.48
CA PHE A 36 -7.68 -7.92 13.37
C PHE A 36 -6.97 -6.58 13.08
N PHE A 37 -6.70 -5.76 14.11
CA PHE A 37 -5.97 -4.51 13.95
C PHE A 37 -4.56 -4.71 13.43
N ILE A 38 -3.83 -5.72 13.92
CA ILE A 38 -2.49 -6.01 13.42
C ILE A 38 -2.52 -6.41 11.95
N SER A 39 -3.46 -7.27 11.54
CA SER A 39 -3.62 -7.65 10.13
C SER A 39 -3.93 -6.45 9.23
N PHE A 40 -4.61 -5.44 9.76
CA PHE A 40 -4.87 -4.19 9.04
C PHE A 40 -3.67 -3.23 9.05
N LEU A 41 -2.89 -3.19 10.14
CA LEU A 41 -1.71 -2.34 10.27
C LEU A 41 -0.54 -2.81 9.39
N ILE A 42 -0.36 -4.12 9.19
CA ILE A 42 0.77 -4.68 8.42
C ILE A 42 0.88 -4.06 7.00
N PRO A 43 -0.20 -3.97 6.21
CA PRO A 43 -0.17 -3.27 4.92
C PRO A 43 0.32 -1.82 5.02
N VAL A 44 -0.10 -1.08 6.04
CA VAL A 44 0.27 0.33 6.25
C VAL A 44 1.75 0.43 6.63
N ILE A 45 2.21 -0.41 7.56
CA ILE A 45 3.61 -0.45 8.00
C ILE A 45 4.52 -0.84 6.81
N SER A 46 4.12 -1.81 5.99
CA SER A 46 4.85 -2.22 4.79
C SER A 46 5.06 -1.05 3.83
N LEU A 47 4.01 -0.24 3.61
CA LEU A 47 4.06 0.97 2.79
C LEU A 47 5.02 2.02 3.36
N ILE A 48 4.94 2.27 4.68
CA ILE A 48 5.84 3.19 5.36
C ILE A 48 7.29 2.73 5.19
N ILE A 49 7.59 1.46 5.50
CA ILE A 49 8.94 0.92 5.35
C ILE A 49 9.43 1.06 3.92
N LEU A 50 8.59 0.78 2.91
CA LEU A 50 8.99 0.89 1.51
C LEU A 50 9.33 2.33 1.10
N ILE A 51 8.59 3.32 1.61
CA ILE A 51 8.85 4.75 1.34
C ILE A 51 10.15 5.20 1.99
N PHE A 52 10.42 4.72 3.21
CA PHE A 52 11.63 5.05 3.96
C PHE A 52 12.82 4.14 3.65
N LEU A 53 12.62 3.07 2.88
CA LEU A 53 13.71 2.21 2.45
C LEU A 53 14.55 3.01 1.48
N GLU A 54 15.82 3.22 1.84
CA GLU A 54 16.75 3.91 0.95
C GLU A 54 16.88 3.12 -0.36
N ASP A 55 16.67 3.82 -1.46
CA ASP A 55 16.57 3.23 -2.78
C ASP A 55 17.92 2.59 -3.13
N LYS A 56 17.95 1.25 -3.19
CA LYS A 56 19.18 0.50 -3.52
C LYS A 56 19.62 0.69 -4.98
N ASN A 57 18.86 1.46 -5.77
CA ASN A 57 19.18 1.75 -7.15
C ASN A 57 19.98 3.07 -7.26
N PRO A 58 21.29 3.03 -7.57
CA PRO A 58 22.09 4.25 -7.76
C PRO A 58 21.68 5.09 -8.99
N ALA A 59 20.67 4.65 -9.76
CA ALA A 59 20.18 5.33 -10.96
C ALA A 59 18.94 6.22 -10.74
N THR A 60 18.35 6.25 -9.54
CA THR A 60 17.19 7.11 -9.24
C THR A 60 17.62 8.53 -8.84
N THR A 61 18.55 9.12 -9.59
CA THR A 61 18.82 10.56 -9.52
C THR A 61 17.61 11.30 -10.07
N GLY A 62 16.81 11.89 -9.19
CA GLY A 62 15.91 13.01 -9.49
C GLY A 62 14.95 12.77 -10.65
N TYR A 63 13.76 12.25 -10.33
CA TYR A 63 12.60 12.31 -11.23
C TYR A 63 12.57 13.68 -11.93
N LYS A 64 12.74 13.65 -13.26
CA LYS A 64 13.11 14.75 -14.18
C LYS A 64 12.05 15.87 -14.33
N LEU A 65 11.28 16.17 -13.29
CA LEU A 65 10.26 17.23 -13.28
C LEU A 65 10.87 18.63 -13.25
N ALA A 66 12.08 18.81 -12.73
CA ALA A 66 12.75 20.12 -12.67
C ALA A 66 13.50 20.50 -13.96
N ALA A 67 13.80 19.54 -14.83
CA ALA A 67 14.67 19.76 -16.00
C ALA A 67 14.02 20.54 -17.16
N HIS A 68 12.75 20.92 -17.03
CA HIS A 68 12.02 21.66 -18.06
C HIS A 68 11.91 23.17 -17.77
N VAL A 69 12.29 23.64 -16.57
CA VAL A 69 12.16 25.07 -16.20
C VAL A 69 13.39 25.91 -16.57
N ASP A 70 14.56 25.31 -16.80
CA ASP A 70 15.77 26.06 -17.15
C ASP A 70 15.86 26.45 -18.63
N LYS A 71 15.13 25.77 -19.52
CA LYS A 71 15.25 25.99 -20.97
C LYS A 71 14.65 27.32 -21.45
N ASP A 72 13.74 27.91 -20.68
CA ASP A 72 13.12 29.19 -21.01
C ASP A 72 13.99 30.40 -20.62
N LYS A 73 15.02 30.21 -19.78
CA LYS A 73 15.95 31.30 -19.41
C LYS A 73 17.11 31.48 -20.38
N GLU A 74 17.53 30.43 -21.08
CA GLU A 74 18.67 30.47 -22.02
C GLU A 74 18.29 31.05 -23.40
N LEU A 75 17.01 31.00 -23.77
CA LEU A 75 16.50 31.57 -25.03
C LEU A 75 16.11 33.06 -24.91
N ALA A 76 16.21 33.64 -23.72
CA ALA A 76 15.87 35.03 -23.42
C ALA A 76 17.10 35.92 -23.13
N SER A 77 18.32 35.39 -23.29
CA SER A 77 19.61 36.11 -23.19
C SER A 77 20.34 36.14 -24.52
#